data_AF-A0A2U3KKX3-F1
#
_entry.id   AF-A0A2U3KKX3-F1
#
_cell.length_a   1.000
_cell.length_b   1.000
_cell.length_c   1.000
_cell.angle_alpha   90.00
_cell.angle_beta   90.00
_cell.angle_gamma   90.00
#
_symmetry.space_group_name_H-M   'P 1'
#
loop_
_entity.id
_entity.type
_entity.pdbx_description
1 polymer ?
#
loop_
_entity_poly.entity_id
_entity_poly.type
_entity_poly.pdbx_seq_one_letter_code
_entity_poly.pdbx_strand_id
1 'polypeptide(L)'
;MILNACNGEPLSAYGDGQNVREWIYVEDHCDAIRTVLAKGQPGETYNIGGGNEKKNMEIVNKVCELLDELRPGDPVPHRKLITFVKDRPGHDRRYAMNASKIERELRWCATETFESGIRKTVAWYLENEAWVRDVTSSSYRQWIAKHYSV
;
A
#
# COMPACT_ATOMS: atom_id res chain seq x y z
N MET A 1 -3.42 8.13 0.38
CA MET A 1 -2.11 8.72 0.00
C MET A 1 -2.09 9.12 -1.46
N ILE A 2 -2.19 8.18 -2.41
CA ILE A 2 -2.19 8.50 -3.86
C ILE A 2 -3.27 9.54 -4.22
N LEU A 3 -4.52 9.33 -3.77
CA LEU A 3 -5.60 10.29 -3.99
C LEU A 3 -5.32 11.69 -3.41
N ASN A 4 -4.83 11.77 -2.16
CA ASN A 4 -4.46 13.05 -1.56
C ASN A 4 -3.39 13.76 -2.40
N ALA A 5 -2.36 13.02 -2.81
CA ALA A 5 -1.28 13.54 -3.64
C ALA A 5 -1.82 14.12 -4.96
N CYS A 6 -2.71 13.37 -5.64
CA CYS A 6 -3.37 13.81 -6.88
C CYS A 6 -4.24 15.07 -6.73
N ASN A 7 -4.69 15.35 -5.50
CA ASN A 7 -5.51 16.52 -5.15
C ASN A 7 -4.68 17.67 -4.54
N GLY A 8 -3.37 17.52 -4.39
CA GLY A 8 -2.52 18.51 -3.71
C GLY A 8 -2.72 18.57 -2.19
N GLU A 9 -3.33 17.53 -1.60
CA GLU A 9 -3.63 17.45 -0.18
C GLU A 9 -2.46 16.85 0.62
N PRO A 10 -2.33 17.17 1.93
CA PRO A 10 -1.26 16.64 2.77
C PRO A 10 -1.19 15.09 2.80
N LEU A 11 0.04 14.58 2.81
CA LEU A 11 0.36 13.16 2.97
C LEU A 11 0.82 12.91 4.40
N SER A 12 -0.12 12.50 5.27
CA SER A 12 0.16 12.28 6.68
C SER A 12 1.10 11.08 6.91
N ALA A 13 2.29 11.35 7.44
CA ALA A 13 3.25 10.35 7.93
C ALA A 13 3.20 10.28 9.45
N TYR A 14 2.84 9.12 10.00
CA TYR A 14 2.71 8.93 11.46
C TYR A 14 4.08 8.80 12.13
N GLY A 15 4.27 9.51 13.24
CA GLY A 15 5.49 9.44 14.05
C GLY A 15 6.71 9.92 13.28
N ASP A 16 7.75 9.10 13.22
CA ASP A 16 8.96 9.34 12.42
C ASP A 16 8.91 8.70 11.02
N GLY A 17 7.78 8.03 10.69
CA GLY A 17 7.59 7.30 9.44
C GLY A 17 8.54 6.11 9.22
N GLN A 18 9.26 5.67 10.26
CA GLN A 18 10.23 4.57 10.17
C GLN A 18 9.61 3.19 10.47
N ASN A 19 8.30 3.10 10.71
CA ASN A 19 7.62 1.81 10.86
C ASN A 19 7.77 0.99 9.58
N VAL A 20 8.01 -0.30 9.74
CA VAL A 20 8.26 -1.25 8.65
C VAL A 20 7.02 -2.11 8.43
N ARG A 21 6.67 -2.31 7.17
CA ARG A 21 5.61 -3.22 6.73
C ARG A 21 6.14 -4.08 5.60
N GLU A 22 5.69 -5.32 5.56
CA GLU A 22 5.84 -6.16 4.38
C GLU A 22 4.68 -5.89 3.41
N TRP A 23 5.00 -5.75 2.12
CA TRP A 23 4.03 -5.48 1.06
C TRP A 23 3.89 -6.66 0.11
N ILE A 24 2.64 -6.95 -0.24
CA ILE A 24 2.26 -7.94 -1.25
C ILE A 24 1.27 -7.29 -2.21
N TYR A 25 1.44 -7.52 -3.51
CA TYR A 25 0.48 -7.04 -4.49
C TYR A 25 -0.83 -7.82 -4.39
N VAL A 26 -1.96 -7.15 -4.59
CA VAL A 26 -3.28 -7.75 -4.30
C VAL A 26 -3.56 -8.97 -5.18
N GLU A 27 -3.15 -8.95 -6.45
CA GLU A 27 -3.33 -10.08 -7.35
C GLU A 27 -2.49 -11.29 -6.95
N ASP A 28 -1.26 -11.08 -6.47
CA ASP A 28 -0.43 -12.16 -5.90
C ASP A 28 -1.11 -12.78 -4.66
N HIS A 29 -1.67 -11.96 -3.77
CA HIS A 29 -2.39 -12.48 -2.62
C HIS A 29 -3.64 -13.28 -3.04
N CYS A 30 -4.39 -12.81 -4.04
CA CYS A 30 -5.52 -13.56 -4.59
C CYS A 30 -5.09 -14.90 -5.21
N ASP A 31 -3.98 -14.93 -5.94
CA ASP A 31 -3.42 -16.17 -6.49
C ASP A 31 -2.95 -17.13 -5.38
N ALA A 32 -2.35 -16.61 -4.31
CA ALA A 32 -1.97 -17.39 -3.13
C ALA A 32 -3.18 -18.07 -2.49
N ILE A 33 -4.26 -17.30 -2.26
CA ILE A 33 -5.52 -17.81 -1.70
C ILE A 33 -6.08 -18.92 -2.60
N ARG A 34 -6.09 -18.70 -3.91
CA ARG A 34 -6.57 -19.69 -4.88
C ARG A 34 -5.70 -20.95 -4.88
N THR A 35 -4.39 -20.80 -4.70
CA THR A 35 -3.45 -21.92 -4.57
C THR A 35 -3.67 -22.71 -3.28
N VAL A 36 -3.88 -22.04 -2.15
CA VAL A 36 -4.22 -22.68 -0.87
C VAL A 36 -5.56 -23.42 -0.97
N LEU A 37 -6.56 -22.83 -1.61
CA LEU A 37 -7.85 -23.49 -1.81
C LEU A 37 -7.73 -24.77 -2.67
N ALA A 38 -6.89 -24.75 -3.70
CA ALA A 38 -6.75 -25.87 -4.63
C ALA A 38 -5.82 -26.98 -4.11
N LYS A 39 -4.78 -26.64 -3.33
CA LYS A 39 -3.67 -27.55 -3.00
C LYS A 39 -3.35 -27.62 -1.50
N GLY A 40 -3.90 -26.72 -0.69
CA GLY A 40 -3.68 -26.68 0.75
C GLY A 40 -4.26 -27.89 1.46
N GLN A 41 -3.69 -28.22 2.62
CA GLN A 41 -4.15 -29.34 3.43
C GLN A 41 -5.15 -28.85 4.50
N PRO A 42 -6.30 -29.51 4.69
CA PRO A 42 -7.23 -29.19 5.77
C PRO A 42 -6.54 -29.22 7.15
N GLY A 43 -6.80 -28.22 7.98
CA GLY A 43 -6.18 -28.06 9.30
C GLY A 43 -4.86 -27.29 9.29
N GLU A 44 -4.24 -27.09 8.12
CA GLU A 44 -2.99 -26.33 8.02
C GLU A 44 -3.22 -24.82 7.95
N THR A 45 -2.26 -24.07 8.49
CA THR A 45 -2.16 -22.61 8.33
C THR A 45 -0.97 -22.26 7.43
N TYR A 46 -1.17 -21.33 6.49
CA TYR A 46 -0.14 -20.83 5.59
C TYR A 46 -0.02 -19.31 5.72
N ASN A 47 1.17 -18.84 6.09
CA ASN A 47 1.51 -17.42 5.94
C ASN A 47 1.69 -17.10 4.45
N ILE A 48 1.12 -15.99 4.02
CA ILE A 48 1.26 -15.45 2.67
C ILE A 48 2.00 -14.12 2.80
N GLY A 49 3.08 -13.97 2.05
CA GLY A 49 3.96 -12.81 2.12
C GLY A 49 4.60 -12.52 0.77
N GLY A 50 4.98 -11.26 0.56
CA GLY A 50 5.66 -10.80 -0.65
C GLY A 50 7.18 -10.73 -0.48
N GLY A 51 7.70 -10.88 0.74
CA GLY A 51 9.14 -10.72 1.03
C GLY A 51 9.65 -9.28 0.88
N ASN A 52 8.76 -8.29 0.81
CA ASN A 52 9.09 -6.90 0.53
C ASN A 52 8.91 -6.00 1.75
N GLU A 53 9.85 -6.03 2.69
CA GLU A 53 9.87 -5.09 3.81
C GLU A 53 10.26 -3.69 3.35
N LYS A 54 9.44 -2.69 3.68
CA LYS A 54 9.72 -1.27 3.41
C LYS A 54 9.32 -0.43 4.61
N LYS A 55 10.09 0.61 4.92
CA LYS A 55 9.65 1.66 5.85
C LYS A 55 8.52 2.46 5.22
N ASN A 56 7.62 2.99 6.05
CA ASN A 56 6.52 3.84 5.58
C ASN A 56 7.03 5.00 4.70
N MET A 57 8.12 5.66 5.10
CA MET A 57 8.72 6.75 4.32
C MET A 57 9.26 6.32 2.95
N GLU A 58 9.77 5.10 2.79
CA GLU A 58 10.22 4.62 1.48
C GLU A 58 9.05 4.55 0.50
N ILE A 59 7.88 4.15 0.98
CA ILE A 59 6.66 4.03 0.17
C ILE A 59 6.11 5.40 -0.18
N VAL A 60 6.03 6.32 0.80
CA VAL A 60 5.54 7.68 0.57
C VAL A 60 6.40 8.36 -0.50
N ASN A 61 7.72 8.27 -0.36
CA ASN A 61 8.65 8.82 -1.34
C ASN A 61 8.47 8.15 -2.70
N LYS A 62 8.32 6.82 -2.75
CA LYS A 62 8.16 6.12 -4.03
C LYS A 62 6.87 6.50 -4.76
N VAL A 63 5.78 6.69 -4.02
CA VAL A 63 4.50 7.19 -4.57
C VAL A 63 4.68 8.60 -5.13
N CYS A 64 5.35 9.50 -4.40
CA CYS A 64 5.64 10.86 -4.89
C CYS A 64 6.47 10.84 -6.18
N GLU A 65 7.54 10.06 -6.22
CA GLU A 65 8.37 9.89 -7.43
C GLU A 65 7.54 9.41 -8.63
N LEU A 66 6.71 8.38 -8.44
CA LEU A 66 5.89 7.83 -9.51
C LEU A 66 4.81 8.80 -10.00
N LEU A 67 4.24 9.61 -9.11
CA LEU A 67 3.28 10.63 -9.51
C LEU A 67 3.96 11.79 -10.27
N ASP A 68 5.12 12.25 -9.79
CA ASP A 68 5.91 13.26 -10.50
C ASP A 68 6.33 12.75 -11.91
N GLU A 69 6.56 11.44 -12.07
CA GLU A 69 6.88 10.80 -13.35
C GLU A 69 5.64 10.62 -14.26
N LEU A 70 4.56 10.06 -13.73
CA LEU A 70 3.38 9.64 -14.51
C LEU A 70 2.38 10.77 -14.75
N ARG A 71 2.47 11.86 -13.97
CA ARG A 71 1.63 13.05 -14.10
C ARG A 71 2.49 14.32 -14.18
N PRO A 72 3.28 14.48 -15.26
CA PRO A 72 4.12 15.65 -15.42
C PRO A 72 3.25 16.90 -15.57
N GLY A 73 3.53 17.93 -14.77
CA GLY A 73 2.83 19.23 -14.86
C GLY A 73 2.12 19.69 -13.59
N ASP A 74 2.08 18.87 -12.53
CA ASP A 74 1.62 19.35 -11.23
C ASP A 74 2.59 20.45 -10.71
N PRO A 75 2.06 21.53 -10.11
CA PRO A 75 2.82 22.77 -9.86
C PRO A 75 3.88 22.62 -8.76
N VAL A 76 3.78 21.57 -7.95
CA VAL A 76 4.66 21.34 -6.80
C VAL A 76 5.05 19.86 -6.77
N PRO A 77 6.35 19.54 -6.58
CA PRO A 77 6.78 18.16 -6.39
C PRO A 77 6.02 17.51 -5.22
N HIS A 78 5.45 16.32 -5.44
CA HIS A 78 4.55 15.68 -4.48
C HIS A 78 5.18 15.45 -3.10
N ARG A 79 6.51 15.28 -3.02
CA ARG A 79 7.24 15.18 -1.75
C ARG A 79 7.04 16.37 -0.80
N LYS A 80 6.68 17.56 -1.31
CA LYS A 80 6.40 18.73 -0.46
C LYS A 80 5.06 18.64 0.26
N LEU A 81 4.20 17.70 -0.11
CA LEU A 81 2.92 17.44 0.56
C LEU A 81 3.07 16.59 1.83
N ILE A 82 4.25 16.00 2.07
CA ILE A 82 4.50 15.13 3.23
C ILE A 82 4.43 15.94 4.52
N THR A 83 3.57 15.51 5.44
CA THR A 83 3.38 16.15 6.75
C THR A 83 3.45 15.11 7.86
N PHE A 84 4.32 15.30 8.84
CA PHE A 84 4.39 14.42 10.00
C PHE A 84 3.25 14.71 10.97
N VAL A 85 2.57 13.64 11.41
CA VAL A 85 1.46 13.70 12.37
C VAL A 85 1.77 12.84 13.59
N LYS A 86 1.10 13.13 14.71
CA LYS A 86 1.26 12.37 15.96
C LYS A 86 1.06 10.88 15.69
N ASP A 87 1.94 10.06 16.26
CA ASP A 87 1.89 8.62 16.07
C ASP A 87 0.64 7.99 16.71
N ARG A 88 0.27 6.80 16.23
CA ARG A 88 -0.88 6.05 16.76
C ARG A 88 -0.51 5.38 18.09
N PRO A 89 -1.37 5.43 19.12
CA PRO A 89 -1.16 4.63 20.33
C PRO A 89 -1.02 3.14 19.99
N GLY A 90 0.04 2.50 20.48
CA GLY A 90 0.30 1.08 20.21
C GLY A 90 0.72 0.77 18.77
N HIS A 91 1.29 1.72 18.03
CA HIS A 91 1.67 1.51 16.64
C HIS A 91 2.83 0.51 16.51
N ASP A 92 2.51 -0.73 16.13
CA ASP A 92 3.51 -1.76 15.91
C ASP A 92 4.59 -1.32 14.93
N ARG A 93 5.85 -1.52 15.35
CA ARG A 93 7.00 -0.97 14.67
C ARG A 93 7.34 -1.71 13.39
N ARG A 94 7.17 -3.03 13.37
CA ARG A 94 7.57 -3.87 12.24
C ARG A 94 6.66 -5.09 12.13
N TYR A 95 6.17 -5.34 10.91
CA TYR A 95 5.62 -6.62 10.52
C TYR A 95 6.45 -7.19 9.37
N ALA A 96 6.76 -8.47 9.45
CA ALA A 96 7.44 -9.25 8.42
C ALA A 96 6.93 -10.69 8.52
N MET A 97 6.67 -11.32 7.38
CA MET A 97 6.10 -12.65 7.31
C MET A 97 7.16 -13.65 6.85
N ASN A 98 7.16 -14.83 7.45
CA ASN A 98 7.88 -15.98 6.89
C ASN A 98 6.90 -16.80 6.04
N ALA A 99 7.04 -16.74 4.71
CA ALA A 99 6.22 -17.47 3.74
C ALA A 99 6.84 -18.82 3.30
N SER A 100 7.93 -19.29 3.90
CA SER A 100 8.66 -20.48 3.43
C SER A 100 7.83 -21.77 3.45
N LYS A 101 6.76 -21.82 4.26
CA LYS A 101 5.84 -22.98 4.26
C LYS A 101 5.06 -23.08 2.95
N ILE A 102 4.42 -22.00 2.51
CA ILE A 102 3.62 -22.00 1.28
C ILE A 102 4.51 -22.17 0.04
N GLU A 103 5.71 -21.60 0.05
CA GLU A 103 6.72 -21.77 -1.00
C GLU A 103 7.17 -23.22 -1.13
N ARG A 104 7.45 -23.89 -0.01
CA ARG A 104 7.93 -25.29 -0.03
C ARG A 104 6.82 -26.27 -0.38
N GLU A 105 5.67 -26.13 0.25
CA GLU A 105 4.60 -27.14 0.19
C GLU A 105 3.68 -26.93 -1.01
N LEU A 106 3.33 -25.68 -1.33
CA LEU A 106 2.40 -25.37 -2.41
C LEU A 106 3.09 -24.82 -3.67
N ARG A 107 4.41 -24.60 -3.61
CA ARG A 107 5.22 -24.05 -4.71
C ARG A 107 4.71 -22.70 -5.21
N TRP A 108 4.18 -21.90 -4.29
CA TRP A 108 3.70 -20.55 -4.58
C TRP A 108 4.69 -19.51 -4.08
N CYS A 109 4.98 -18.52 -4.92
CA CYS A 109 5.72 -17.31 -4.60
C CYS A 109 5.02 -16.12 -5.26
N ALA A 110 5.08 -14.94 -4.65
CA ALA A 110 4.64 -13.71 -5.30
C ALA A 110 5.41 -13.46 -6.60
N THR A 111 4.71 -12.99 -7.62
CA THR A 111 5.29 -12.69 -8.93
C THR A 111 5.71 -11.23 -9.06
N GLU A 112 5.01 -10.32 -8.38
CA GLU A 112 5.36 -8.90 -8.36
C GLU A 112 6.44 -8.60 -7.32
N THR A 113 7.38 -7.75 -7.73
CA THR A 113 8.25 -7.04 -6.79
C THR A 113 7.51 -5.83 -6.20
N PHE A 114 8.03 -5.25 -5.12
CA PHE A 114 7.50 -3.99 -4.63
C PHE A 114 7.46 -2.90 -5.72
N GLU A 115 8.54 -2.78 -6.49
CA GLU A 115 8.72 -1.73 -7.50
C GLU A 115 7.73 -1.87 -8.67
N SER A 116 7.45 -3.09 -9.11
CA SER A 116 6.45 -3.36 -10.17
C SER A 116 5.03 -3.16 -9.65
N GLY A 117 4.70 -3.72 -8.49
CA GLY A 117 3.38 -3.60 -7.88
C GLY A 117 2.99 -2.16 -7.52
N ILE A 118 3.91 -1.36 -6.96
CA ILE A 118 3.61 0.03 -6.59
C ILE A 118 3.39 0.92 -7.82
N ARG A 119 4.16 0.70 -8.91
CA ARG A 119 3.95 1.39 -10.18
C ARG A 119 2.58 1.05 -10.77
N LYS A 120 2.22 -0.24 -10.84
CA LYS A 120 0.89 -0.69 -11.30
C LYS A 120 -0.22 -0.05 -10.47
N THR A 121 -0.03 0.02 -9.15
CA THR A 121 -1.00 0.63 -8.25
C THR A 121 -1.18 2.12 -8.54
N VAL A 122 -0.09 2.88 -8.68
CA VAL A 122 -0.18 4.32 -8.99
C VAL A 122 -0.84 4.55 -10.35
N ALA A 123 -0.43 3.82 -11.39
CA ALA A 123 -1.03 3.89 -12.72
C ALA A 123 -2.54 3.58 -12.68
N TRP A 124 -2.94 2.53 -11.97
CA TRP A 124 -4.34 2.14 -11.83
C TRP A 124 -5.18 3.27 -11.21
N TYR A 125 -4.69 3.97 -10.18
CA TYR A 125 -5.42 5.10 -9.59
C TYR A 125 -5.61 6.25 -10.58
N LEU A 126 -4.61 6.54 -11.43
CA LEU A 126 -4.68 7.59 -12.45
C LEU A 126 -5.62 7.21 -13.61
N GLU A 127 -5.67 5.93 -13.97
CA GLU A 127 -6.51 5.42 -15.06
C GLU A 127 -7.98 5.20 -14.64
N ASN A 128 -8.27 5.10 -13.34
CA ASN A 128 -9.58 4.71 -12.81
C ASN A 128 -10.24 5.81 -11.96
N GLU A 129 -10.08 7.08 -12.34
CA GLU A 129 -10.62 8.23 -11.58
C GLU A 129 -12.11 8.15 -11.28
N ALA A 130 -12.92 7.62 -12.22
CA ALA A 130 -14.36 7.47 -12.03
C ALA A 130 -14.67 6.53 -10.84
N TRP A 131 -14.01 5.38 -10.80
CA TRP A 131 -14.16 4.44 -9.69
C TRP A 131 -13.72 5.08 -8.36
N VAL A 132 -12.56 5.76 -8.37
CA VAL A 132 -12.02 6.43 -7.17
C VAL A 132 -13.00 7.49 -6.65
N ARG A 133 -13.64 8.25 -7.53
CA ARG A 133 -14.64 9.27 -7.17
C ARG A 133 -15.88 8.67 -6.53
N ASP A 134 -16.36 7.55 -7.06
CA ASP A 134 -17.56 6.89 -6.57
C ASP A 134 -17.35 6.34 -5.15
N VAL A 135 -16.23 5.65 -4.90
CA VAL A 135 -15.93 5.06 -3.58
C VAL A 135 -15.53 6.09 -2.53
N THR A 136 -15.14 7.30 -2.95
CA THR A 136 -14.79 8.41 -2.04
C THR A 136 -15.96 9.38 -1.81
N SER A 137 -17.15 9.04 -2.27
CA SER A 137 -18.35 9.83 -2.07
C SER A 137 -18.90 9.70 -0.63
N SER A 138 -19.49 10.80 -0.13
CA SER A 138 -20.22 10.96 1.14
C SER A 138 -19.61 10.35 2.42
N SER A 139 -19.71 9.04 2.66
CA SER A 139 -19.25 8.37 3.88
C SER A 139 -17.74 8.48 4.09
N TYR A 140 -16.96 8.41 3.01
CA TYR A 140 -15.50 8.57 3.05
C TYR A 140 -15.11 9.98 3.53
N ARG A 141 -15.78 11.02 3.03
CA ARG A 141 -15.50 12.42 3.43
C ARG A 141 -15.79 12.66 4.91
N GLN A 142 -16.88 12.09 5.43
CA GLN A 142 -17.21 12.15 6.85
C GLN A 142 -16.14 11.46 7.70
N TRP A 143 -15.64 10.29 7.27
CA TRP A 143 -14.56 9.58 7.96
C TRP A 143 -13.25 10.38 7.97
N ILE A 144 -12.87 10.98 6.84
CA ILE A 144 -11.68 11.84 6.74
C ILE A 144 -11.78 13.03 7.70
N ALA A 145 -12.91 13.74 7.70
CA ALA A 145 -13.12 14.86 8.60
C ALA A 145 -12.94 14.42 10.06
N LYS A 146 -13.57 13.31 10.48
CA LYS A 146 -13.47 12.82 11.87
C LYS A 146 -12.05 12.50 12.34
N HIS A 147 -11.15 12.04 11.46
CA HIS A 147 -9.83 11.53 11.86
C HIS A 147 -8.67 12.46 11.50
N TYR A 148 -8.90 13.44 10.63
CA TYR A 148 -7.85 14.31 10.10
C TYR A 148 -8.23 15.80 10.05
N SER A 149 -9.42 16.21 10.49
CA SER A 149 -9.70 17.65 10.70
C SER A 149 -8.84 18.18 11.84
N VAL A 150 -8.08 19.25 11.57
CA VAL A 150 -7.34 20.02 12.59
C VAL A 150 -8.31 20.82 13.43
#